data_AF-A0A8S3JFH0-F1
#
_entry.id   AF-A0A8S3JFH0-F1
#
_cell.length_a   1.000
_cell.length_b   1.000
_cell.length_c   1.000
_cell.angle_alpha   90.00
_cell.angle_beta   90.00
_cell.angle_gamma   90.00
#
_symmetry.space_group_name_H-M   'P 1'
#
loop_
_entity.id
_entity.type
_entity.pdbx_description
1 polymer ?
#
loop_
_entity_poly.entity_id
_entity_poly.type
_entity_poly.pdbx_seq_one_letter_code
_entity_poly.pdbx_strand_id
1 'polypeptide(L)'
;MFELLKHNNATVTICHSKTKNIQDIVKTADIVVACLGKPKFIKGSWIKEKSVVIDCGITPVQDENGKTRLLGDVDFESCKGTASWITPVPGGVGPMTVALLMRNTITAAQRYLNSYAPSQWKSMAYLPLTLESPVPSDLDIAKKQTPKDIKQLATEIHLHNNEL
;
A
#
# COMPACT_ATOMS: atom_id res chain seq x y z
N MET A 1 8.89 8.84 -1.89
CA MET A 1 8.46 9.51 -3.14
C MET A 1 9.58 9.60 -4.16
N PHE A 2 10.71 10.27 -3.85
CA PHE A 2 11.80 10.46 -4.82
C PHE A 2 12.33 9.14 -5.42
N GLU A 3 12.43 8.06 -4.62
CA GLU A 3 12.85 6.75 -5.13
C GLU A 3 11.91 6.18 -6.20
N LEU A 4 10.60 6.44 -6.10
CA LEU A 4 9.64 5.97 -7.11
C LEU A 4 9.90 6.67 -8.45
N LEU A 5 10.18 7.98 -8.44
CA LEU A 5 10.51 8.72 -9.65
C LEU A 5 11.84 8.26 -10.25
N LYS A 6 12.85 8.05 -9.40
CA LYS A 6 14.17 7.55 -9.82
C LYS A 6 14.10 6.15 -10.41
N HIS A 7 13.35 5.23 -9.79
CA HIS A 7 13.11 3.89 -10.34
C HIS A 7 12.35 3.90 -11.68
N ASN A 8 11.69 5.01 -12.02
CA ASN A 8 11.08 5.26 -13.33
C ASN A 8 11.95 6.17 -14.22
N ASN A 9 13.27 6.20 -13.99
CA ASN A 9 14.27 6.89 -14.80
C ASN A 9 14.16 8.43 -14.83
N ALA A 10 13.47 9.05 -13.87
CA ALA A 10 13.48 10.51 -13.76
C ALA A 10 14.79 11.02 -13.13
N THR A 11 15.27 12.18 -13.58
CA THR A 11 16.27 12.97 -12.83
C THR A 11 15.54 13.73 -11.73
N VAL A 12 15.92 13.50 -10.47
CA VAL A 12 15.16 13.99 -9.31
C VAL A 12 15.97 15.00 -8.50
N THR A 13 15.40 16.17 -8.28
CA THR A 13 15.90 17.18 -7.34
C THR A 13 14.98 17.26 -6.13
N ILE A 14 15.51 17.07 -4.93
CA ILE A 14 14.76 17.18 -3.68
C ILE A 14 14.91 18.60 -3.12
N CYS A 15 13.80 19.32 -3.00
CA CYS A 15 13.75 20.63 -2.35
C CYS A 15 13.24 20.51 -0.90
N HIS A 16 13.67 21.41 -0.04
CA HIS A 16 13.29 21.46 1.38
C HIS A 16 13.40 22.88 1.95
N SER A 17 13.16 23.03 3.25
CA SER A 17 13.11 24.32 3.96
C SER A 17 14.37 25.19 3.87
N LYS A 18 15.53 24.62 3.52
CA LYS A 18 16.80 25.34 3.38
C LYS A 18 17.27 25.45 1.92
N THR A 19 16.47 24.98 0.97
CA THR A 19 16.77 25.11 -0.45
C THR A 19 16.71 26.58 -0.86
N LYS A 20 17.85 27.10 -1.32
CA LYS A 20 17.93 28.45 -1.88
C LYS A 20 17.31 28.46 -3.29
N ASN A 21 16.67 29.56 -3.66
CA ASN A 21 16.12 29.77 -5.01
C ASN A 21 15.17 28.65 -5.46
N ILE A 22 14.34 28.14 -4.55
CA ILE A 22 13.39 27.05 -4.84
C ILE A 22 12.49 27.37 -6.04
N GLN A 23 12.15 28.64 -6.25
CA GLN A 23 11.33 29.11 -7.37
C GLN A 23 11.98 28.77 -8.72
N ASP A 24 13.28 29.06 -8.85
CA ASP A 24 14.04 28.79 -10.07
C ASP A 24 14.17 27.29 -10.33
N ILE A 25 14.37 26.49 -9.26
CA ILE A 25 14.44 25.04 -9.37
C ILE A 25 13.10 24.47 -9.87
N VAL A 26 12.00 24.85 -9.25
CA VAL A 26 10.65 24.40 -9.64
C VAL A 26 10.34 24.78 -11.09
N LYS A 27 10.83 25.93 -11.57
CA LYS A 27 10.63 26.40 -12.94
C LYS A 27 11.32 25.57 -14.01
N THR A 28 12.28 24.73 -13.63
CA THR A 28 12.94 23.78 -14.54
C THR A 28 12.27 22.42 -14.58
N ALA A 29 11.38 22.10 -13.63
CA ALA A 29 10.87 20.76 -13.43
C ALA A 29 9.72 20.41 -14.39
N ASP A 30 9.81 19.24 -15.03
CA ASP A 30 8.71 18.66 -15.83
C ASP A 30 7.62 18.05 -14.94
N ILE A 31 7.99 17.60 -13.74
CA ILE A 31 7.08 17.05 -12.73
C ILE A 31 7.38 17.74 -11.40
N VAL A 32 6.37 18.34 -10.80
CA VAL A 32 6.44 18.96 -9.47
C VAL A 32 5.58 18.15 -8.51
N VAL A 33 6.17 17.62 -7.45
CA VAL A 33 5.45 16.95 -6.36
C VAL A 33 5.56 17.78 -5.10
N ALA A 34 4.45 18.37 -4.66
CA ALA A 34 4.38 19.27 -3.51
C ALA A 34 3.93 18.52 -2.25
N CYS A 35 4.78 18.53 -1.21
CA CYS A 35 4.54 17.90 0.10
C CYS A 35 5.12 18.77 1.23
N LEU A 36 4.78 20.06 1.25
CA LEU A 36 5.35 21.09 2.12
C LEU A 36 4.54 21.30 3.41
N GLY A 37 3.22 21.09 3.36
CA GLY A 37 2.31 21.44 4.46
C GLY A 37 2.17 22.95 4.67
N LYS A 38 2.25 23.73 3.57
CA LYS A 38 2.10 25.19 3.57
C LYS A 38 1.11 25.60 2.48
N PRO A 39 -0.08 26.11 2.85
CA PRO A 39 -1.16 26.32 1.91
C PRO A 39 -0.79 27.35 0.84
N LYS A 40 -1.03 27.01 -0.43
CA LYS A 40 -0.79 27.89 -1.59
C LYS A 40 0.63 28.44 -1.68
N PHE A 41 1.63 27.72 -1.18
CA PHE A 41 3.03 28.16 -1.20
C PHE A 41 3.59 28.22 -2.63
N ILE A 42 3.34 27.19 -3.45
CA ILE A 42 3.81 27.15 -4.84
C ILE A 42 2.85 27.95 -5.72
N LYS A 43 3.40 28.89 -6.49
CA LYS A 43 2.65 29.81 -7.35
C LYS A 43 2.76 29.42 -8.82
N GLY A 44 1.76 29.77 -9.62
CA GLY A 44 1.75 29.51 -11.06
C GLY A 44 2.95 30.04 -11.83
N SER A 45 3.53 31.16 -11.40
CA SER A 45 4.74 31.73 -12.02
C SER A 45 6.01 30.89 -11.83
N TRP A 46 5.98 29.93 -10.91
CA TRP A 46 7.09 29.01 -10.64
C TRP A 46 6.97 27.74 -11.48
N ILE A 47 5.78 27.47 -12.05
CA ILE A 47 5.49 26.23 -12.76
C ILE A 47 6.00 26.36 -14.21
N LYS A 48 6.74 25.35 -14.67
CA LYS A 48 7.14 25.23 -16.07
C LYS A 48 5.90 24.98 -16.93
N GLU A 49 5.82 25.63 -18.09
CA GLU A 49 4.71 25.40 -19.03
C GLU A 49 4.61 23.91 -19.40
N LYS A 50 3.37 23.38 -19.42
CA LYS A 50 3.06 21.97 -19.73
C LYS A 50 3.62 20.93 -18.74
N SER A 51 4.13 21.35 -17.58
CA SER A 51 4.54 20.42 -16.52
C SER A 51 3.35 19.74 -15.82
N VAL A 52 3.64 18.63 -15.14
CA VAL A 52 2.68 17.90 -14.30
C VAL A 52 2.87 18.32 -12.84
N VAL A 53 1.79 18.68 -12.17
CA VAL A 53 1.80 19.12 -10.77
C VAL A 53 0.97 18.16 -9.91
N ILE A 54 1.62 17.55 -8.92
CA ILE A 54 1.02 16.65 -7.95
C ILE A 54 1.07 17.31 -6.58
N ASP A 55 -0.07 17.69 -6.05
CA ASP A 55 -0.25 18.34 -4.76
C ASP A 55 -0.69 17.32 -3.71
N CYS A 56 0.23 16.95 -2.82
CA CYS A 56 -0.04 16.09 -1.67
C CYS A 56 -0.36 16.89 -0.40
N GLY A 57 -0.33 18.22 -0.48
CA GLY A 57 -0.59 19.11 0.64
C GLY A 57 -2.04 19.01 1.11
N ILE A 58 -2.22 18.93 2.43
CA ILE A 58 -3.53 19.00 3.06
C ILE A 58 -3.39 19.89 4.29
N THR A 59 -3.81 21.15 4.16
CA THR A 59 -3.83 22.11 5.28
C THR A 59 -5.28 22.54 5.54
N PRO A 60 -5.82 22.31 6.75
CA PRO A 60 -7.11 22.87 7.15
C PRO A 60 -7.00 24.36 7.40
N VAL A 61 -7.90 25.15 6.82
CA VAL A 61 -7.97 26.61 6.97
C VAL A 61 -9.42 27.01 7.24
N GLN A 62 -9.66 27.88 8.22
CA GLN A 62 -10.98 28.46 8.43
C GLN A 62 -11.23 29.57 7.40
N ASP A 63 -12.41 29.55 6.79
CA ASP A 63 -12.89 30.67 5.99
C ASP A 63 -13.57 31.75 6.87
N GLU A 64 -13.89 32.88 6.24
CA GLU A 64 -14.53 34.04 6.89
C GLU A 64 -15.88 33.71 7.54
N ASN A 65 -16.52 32.62 7.12
CA ASN A 65 -17.79 32.13 7.65
C ASN A 65 -17.59 31.05 8.74
N GLY A 66 -16.35 30.81 9.18
CA GLY A 66 -15.98 29.80 10.19
C GLY A 66 -15.97 28.37 9.67
N LYS A 67 -16.19 28.13 8.37
CA LYS A 67 -16.16 26.80 7.77
C LYS A 67 -14.72 26.39 7.47
N THR A 68 -14.37 25.16 7.85
CA THR A 68 -13.05 24.60 7.54
C THR A 68 -13.00 24.15 6.08
N ARG A 69 -11.97 24.60 5.35
CA ARG A 69 -11.63 24.17 3.99
C ARG A 69 -10.27 23.50 4.00
N LEU A 70 -10.06 22.55 3.09
CA LEU A 70 -8.75 21.94 2.87
C LEU A 70 -8.08 22.64 1.70
N LEU A 71 -6.88 23.16 1.93
CA LEU A 71 -6.04 23.77 0.91
C LEU A 71 -4.78 22.92 0.69
N GLY A 72 -4.39 22.81 -0.57
CA GLY A 72 -3.14 22.18 -0.98
C GLY A 72 -1.94 23.11 -0.85
N ASP A 73 -0.74 22.57 -1.08
CA ASP A 73 0.50 23.34 -1.08
C ASP A 73 0.66 24.21 -2.33
N VAL A 74 -0.10 23.90 -3.37
CA VAL A 74 -0.10 24.60 -4.66
C VAL A 74 -1.29 25.55 -4.74
N ASP A 75 -1.05 26.75 -5.25
CA ASP A 75 -2.10 27.69 -5.60
C ASP A 75 -2.77 27.26 -6.91
N PHE A 76 -3.72 26.32 -6.79
CA PHE A 76 -4.35 25.58 -7.90
C PHE A 76 -4.84 26.50 -9.03
N GLU A 77 -5.59 27.55 -8.70
CA GLU A 77 -6.14 28.48 -9.70
C GLU A 77 -5.03 29.18 -10.49
N SER A 78 -3.94 29.59 -9.83
CA SER A 78 -2.81 30.23 -10.51
C SER A 78 -2.03 29.26 -11.40
N CYS A 79 -2.07 27.95 -11.11
CA CYS A 79 -1.26 26.93 -11.81
C CYS A 79 -2.03 26.21 -12.92
N LYS A 80 -3.37 26.12 -12.83
CA LYS A 80 -4.24 25.35 -13.73
C LYS A 80 -4.09 25.72 -15.22
N GLY A 81 -3.77 26.98 -15.51
CA GLY A 81 -3.56 27.44 -16.89
C GLY A 81 -2.16 27.16 -17.46
N THR A 82 -1.18 26.90 -16.59
CA THR A 82 0.23 26.71 -16.98
C THR A 82 0.63 25.23 -17.01
N ALA A 83 0.16 24.46 -16.03
CA ALA A 83 0.40 23.02 -15.94
C ALA A 83 -0.41 22.26 -17.01
N SER A 84 0.14 21.18 -17.55
CA SER A 84 -0.62 20.28 -18.43
C SER A 84 -1.58 19.41 -17.62
N TRP A 85 -1.16 19.00 -16.42
CA TRP A 85 -1.95 18.23 -15.47
C TRP A 85 -1.71 18.75 -14.06
N ILE A 86 -2.78 18.85 -13.27
CA ILE A 86 -2.70 19.29 -11.87
C ILE A 86 -3.72 18.56 -11.01
N THR A 87 -3.30 18.07 -9.85
CA THR A 87 -4.22 17.43 -8.90
C THR A 87 -4.91 18.48 -8.01
N PRO A 88 -6.25 18.46 -7.86
CA PRO A 88 -6.94 19.37 -6.97
C PRO A 88 -6.79 18.96 -5.49
N VAL A 89 -6.95 19.93 -4.59
CA VAL A 89 -7.13 19.67 -3.16
C VAL A 89 -8.40 20.38 -2.70
N PRO A 90 -9.41 19.65 -2.18
CA PRO A 90 -9.48 18.18 -2.04
C PRO A 90 -9.72 17.45 -3.38
N GLY A 91 -9.65 16.11 -3.35
CA GLY A 91 -10.05 15.25 -4.48
C GLY A 91 -8.91 14.73 -5.37
N GLY A 92 -7.67 15.14 -5.11
CA GLY A 92 -6.47 14.66 -5.82
C GLY A 92 -5.83 13.45 -5.15
N VAL A 93 -4.72 13.69 -4.44
CA VAL A 93 -3.88 12.61 -3.89
C VAL A 93 -4.54 11.85 -2.73
N GLY A 94 -5.36 12.52 -1.92
CA GLY A 94 -5.99 11.94 -0.73
C GLY A 94 -6.75 10.62 -0.97
N PRO A 95 -7.74 10.58 -1.89
CA PRO A 95 -8.47 9.36 -2.23
C PRO A 95 -7.58 8.19 -2.69
N MET A 96 -6.46 8.50 -3.36
CA MET A 96 -5.53 7.47 -3.85
C MET A 96 -4.81 6.74 -2.71
N THR A 97 -4.62 7.38 -1.55
CA THR A 97 -3.94 6.76 -0.40
C THR A 97 -4.66 5.49 0.08
N VAL A 98 -5.99 5.54 0.22
CA VAL A 98 -6.78 4.37 0.65
C VAL A 98 -6.79 3.30 -0.44
N ALA A 99 -6.97 3.68 -1.70
CA ALA A 99 -6.93 2.73 -2.82
C ALA A 99 -5.59 1.99 -2.92
N LEU A 100 -4.48 2.72 -2.74
CA LEU A 100 -3.13 2.14 -2.76
C LEU A 100 -2.85 1.26 -1.54
N LEU A 101 -3.38 1.60 -0.37
CA LEU A 101 -3.34 0.71 0.79
C LEU A 101 -4.00 -0.64 0.46
N MET A 102 -5.23 -0.62 -0.07
CA MET A 102 -5.93 -1.85 -0.44
C MET A 102 -5.19 -2.67 -1.50
N ARG A 103 -4.64 -2.00 -2.53
CA ARG A 103 -3.83 -2.67 -3.56
C ARG A 103 -2.59 -3.34 -2.95
N ASN A 104 -1.92 -2.65 -2.03
CA ASN A 104 -0.73 -3.18 -1.36
C ASN A 104 -1.09 -4.38 -0.47
N THR A 105 -2.22 -4.32 0.25
CA THR A 105 -2.74 -5.44 1.04
C THR A 105 -3.01 -6.67 0.18
N ILE A 106 -3.68 -6.51 -0.96
CA ILE A 106 -3.93 -7.61 -1.91
C ILE A 106 -2.61 -8.17 -2.46
N THR A 107 -1.68 -7.30 -2.83
CA THR A 107 -0.36 -7.71 -3.35
C THR A 107 0.41 -8.53 -2.30
N ALA A 108 0.36 -8.12 -1.04
CA ALA A 108 0.98 -8.85 0.06
C ALA A 108 0.31 -10.21 0.30
N ALA A 109 -1.02 -10.27 0.31
CA ALA A 109 -1.77 -11.51 0.44
C ALA A 109 -1.46 -12.49 -0.71
N GLN A 110 -1.40 -12.01 -1.95
CA GLN A 110 -1.04 -12.84 -3.11
C GLN A 110 0.40 -13.36 -3.00
N ARG A 111 1.35 -12.51 -2.59
CA ARG A 111 2.73 -12.95 -2.36
C ARG A 111 2.81 -14.02 -1.29
N TYR A 112 2.08 -13.83 -0.19
CA TYR A 112 1.98 -14.81 0.89
C TYR A 112 1.43 -16.14 0.34
N LEU A 113 0.27 -16.14 -0.32
CA LEU A 113 -0.32 -17.36 -0.92
C LEU A 113 0.57 -18.03 -1.98
N ASN A 114 1.37 -17.27 -2.73
CA ASN A 114 2.30 -17.85 -3.69
C ASN A 114 3.53 -18.46 -3.02
N SER A 115 3.99 -17.87 -1.90
CA SER A 115 5.10 -18.41 -1.10
C SER A 115 4.67 -19.55 -0.17
N TYR A 116 3.40 -19.54 0.23
CA TYR A 116 2.80 -20.45 1.19
C TYR A 116 1.84 -21.33 0.41
N ALA A 117 2.30 -22.49 -0.07
CA ALA A 117 1.44 -23.45 -0.75
C ALA A 117 0.44 -24.03 0.27
N PRO A 118 -0.83 -23.57 0.32
CA PRO A 118 -1.81 -24.18 1.21
C PRO A 118 -2.13 -25.53 0.56
N SER A 119 -2.04 -26.62 1.32
CA SER A 119 -2.31 -28.00 0.89
C SER A 119 -1.17 -28.72 0.19
N GLN A 120 -0.07 -28.95 0.90
CA GLN A 120 0.58 -30.25 0.83
C GLN A 120 0.92 -30.75 2.23
N TRP A 121 -0.09 -31.25 2.95
CA TRP A 121 0.10 -32.38 3.88
C TRP A 121 0.58 -33.63 3.12
N LYS A 122 1.48 -33.47 2.13
CA LYS A 122 2.09 -34.55 1.35
C LYS A 122 2.92 -35.47 2.25
N SER A 123 3.38 -34.95 3.39
CA SER A 123 4.07 -35.68 4.46
C SER A 123 3.14 -36.34 5.47
N MET A 124 1.82 -36.14 5.40
CA MET A 124 0.92 -36.75 6.36
C MET A 124 0.76 -38.24 6.03
N ALA A 125 1.32 -39.08 6.89
CA ALA A 125 1.18 -40.51 6.77
C ALA A 125 -0.17 -40.93 7.35
N TYR A 126 -1.12 -41.32 6.51
CA TYR A 126 -2.38 -41.89 7.00
C TYR A 126 -2.09 -43.20 7.73
N LEU A 127 -2.80 -43.46 8.85
CA LEU A 127 -2.74 -44.76 9.50
C LEU A 127 -3.26 -45.83 8.54
N PRO A 128 -2.60 -47.01 8.47
CA PRO A 128 -3.05 -48.09 7.60
C PRO A 128 -4.47 -48.50 7.97
N LEU A 129 -5.36 -48.55 6.98
CA LEU A 129 -6.75 -48.99 7.16
C LEU A 129 -6.84 -50.50 6.96
N THR A 130 -7.38 -51.20 7.95
CA THR A 130 -7.77 -52.61 7.83
C THR A 130 -9.27 -52.65 7.59
N LEU A 131 -9.69 -53.03 6.38
CA LEU A 131 -11.11 -53.12 6.03
C LEU A 131 -11.72 -54.38 6.67
N GLU A 132 -12.78 -54.19 7.47
CA GLU A 132 -13.56 -55.28 8.07
C GLU A 132 -14.86 -55.48 7.26
N SER A 133 -15.34 -56.73 7.18
CA SER A 133 -16.64 -57.07 6.60
C SER A 133 -17.35 -58.11 7.47
N PRO A 134 -18.56 -57.80 7.99
CA PRO A 134 -19.36 -56.58 7.78
C PRO A 134 -18.71 -55.31 8.35
N VAL A 135 -19.11 -54.15 7.84
CA VAL A 135 -18.57 -52.86 8.31
C VAL A 135 -18.95 -52.66 9.79
N PRO A 136 -17.97 -52.41 10.68
CA PRO A 136 -18.23 -52.22 12.11
C PRO A 136 -18.93 -50.89 12.41
N SER A 137 -19.50 -50.75 13.61
CA SER A 137 -20.14 -49.50 14.04
C SER A 137 -19.10 -48.40 14.30
N ASP A 138 -19.52 -47.13 14.21
CA ASP A 138 -18.65 -45.98 14.49
C ASP A 138 -18.00 -46.04 15.88
N LEU A 139 -18.73 -46.56 16.88
CA LEU A 139 -18.22 -46.73 18.24
C LEU A 139 -17.12 -47.79 18.31
N ASP A 140 -17.26 -48.88 17.56
CA ASP A 140 -16.26 -49.94 17.50
C ASP A 140 -14.99 -49.47 16.77
N ILE A 141 -15.14 -48.69 15.70
CA ILE A 141 -14.03 -48.06 14.98
C ILE A 141 -13.26 -47.12 15.92
N ALA A 142 -13.97 -46.24 16.62
CA ALA A 142 -13.36 -45.26 17.53
C ALA A 142 -12.61 -45.92 18.70
N LYS A 143 -13.14 -47.02 19.25
CA LYS A 143 -12.49 -47.77 20.34
C LYS A 143 -11.28 -48.60 19.89
N LYS A 144 -11.30 -49.12 18.66
CA LYS A 144 -10.21 -49.96 18.11
C LYS A 144 -9.05 -49.12 17.56
N GLN A 145 -9.30 -47.87 17.15
CA GLN A 145 -8.24 -47.01 16.63
C GLN A 145 -7.24 -46.62 17.72
N THR A 146 -5.97 -46.64 17.35
CA THR A 146 -4.90 -45.98 18.12
C THR A 146 -4.56 -44.68 17.41
N PRO A 147 -4.92 -43.50 17.96
CA PRO A 147 -4.60 -42.22 17.34
C PRO A 147 -3.09 -42.02 17.20
N LYS A 148 -2.69 -41.24 16.19
CA LYS A 148 -1.31 -40.78 16.06
C LYS A 148 -0.97 -39.82 17.21
N ASP A 149 0.28 -39.87 17.69
CA ASP A 149 0.78 -38.89 18.66
C ASP A 149 0.61 -37.46 18.12
N ILE A 150 0.05 -36.57 18.94
CA ILE A 150 -0.24 -35.19 18.54
C ILE A 150 1.01 -34.41 18.11
N LYS A 151 2.18 -34.72 18.67
CA LYS A 151 3.46 -34.10 18.28
C LYS A 151 3.91 -34.56 16.90
N GLN A 152 3.67 -35.84 16.59
CA GLN A 152 3.94 -36.36 15.26
C GLN A 152 2.99 -35.73 14.23
N LEU A 153 1.70 -35.60 14.56
CA LEU A 153 0.73 -34.92 13.71
C LEU A 153 1.10 -33.44 13.50
N ALA A 154 1.46 -32.71 14.57
CA ALA A 154 1.91 -31.33 14.52
C ALA A 154 3.12 -31.16 13.59
N THR A 155 4.08 -32.08 13.67
CA THR A 155 5.24 -32.08 12.77
C THR A 155 4.85 -32.34 11.31
N GLU A 156 3.96 -33.30 11.06
CA GLU A 156 3.51 -33.66 9.70
C GLU A 156 2.71 -32.54 9.01
N ILE A 157 1.95 -31.76 9.78
CA ILE A 157 1.21 -30.59 9.29
C ILE A 157 2.03 -29.30 9.30
N HIS A 158 3.31 -29.38 9.67
CA HIS A 158 4.24 -28.24 9.76
C HIS A 158 3.79 -27.16 10.76
N LEU A 159 3.13 -27.56 11.85
CA LEU A 159 2.85 -26.69 12.98
C LEU A 159 4.15 -26.47 13.76
N HIS A 160 4.68 -25.25 13.75
CA HIS A 160 5.96 -24.97 14.40
C HIS A 160 5.77 -24.65 15.90
N ASN A 161 6.77 -24.91 16.75
CA ASN A 161 6.68 -24.69 18.21
C ASN A 161 6.40 -23.24 18.63
N ASN A 162 6.60 -22.29 17.74
CA ASN A 162 6.30 -20.86 17.90
C ASN A 162 4.86 -20.48 17.52
N GLU A 163 4.05 -21.45 17.08
CA GLU A 163 2.62 -21.30 16.77
C GLU A 163 1.71 -21.96 17.82
N LEU A 164 2.29 -22.52 18.90
CA LEU A 164 1.63 -23.03 20.11
C LEU A 164 1.80 -22.05 21.27
#